data_AF-A0A2U9NLQ0-F1
#
_entry.id   AF-A0A2U9NLQ0-F1
#
_cell.length_a   1.000
_cell.length_b   1.000
_cell.length_c   1.000
_cell.angle_alpha   90.00
_cell.angle_beta   90.00
_cell.angle_gamma   90.00
#
_symmetry.space_group_name_H-M   'P 1'
#
loop_
_entity.id
_entity.type
_entity.pdbx_description
1 polymer ?
#
loop_
_entity_poly.entity_id
_entity_poly.type
_entity_poly.pdbx_seq_one_letter_code
_entity_poly.pdbx_strand_id
1 'polypeptide(L)'
;MASIDIDGLLRSSVDEFFDSLQKADFTSSINSWQTLHDDVVSSRGALDAETSTLGLGFTQCIEKLCDTFINLEVKTNDLTTRLRQDFAALPLEEERIHTPSRSPSPSRATRSPSPSSSHL
;
A
#
# COMPACT_ATOMS: atom_id res chain seq x y z
N MET A 1 -45.37 -16.01 8.71
CA MET A 1 -43.91 -16.16 8.93
C MET A 1 -43.26 -14.98 8.26
N ALA A 2 -42.41 -14.23 8.96
CA ALA A 2 -41.67 -13.13 8.36
C ALA A 2 -40.71 -13.71 7.31
N SER A 3 -40.84 -13.28 6.06
CA SER A 3 -39.87 -13.59 5.01
C SER A 3 -38.57 -12.87 5.37
N ILE A 4 -37.47 -13.61 5.49
CA ILE A 4 -36.15 -13.01 5.69
C ILE A 4 -35.81 -12.28 4.39
N ASP A 5 -35.48 -10.98 4.49
CA ASP A 5 -35.06 -10.17 3.35
C ASP A 5 -33.57 -10.42 3.05
N ILE A 6 -33.31 -11.56 2.41
CA ILE A 6 -31.97 -12.02 2.05
C ILE A 6 -31.29 -11.03 1.07
N ASP A 7 -32.06 -10.38 0.21
CA ASP A 7 -31.52 -9.42 -0.75
C ASP A 7 -31.03 -8.14 -0.05
N GLY A 8 -31.78 -7.67 0.95
CA GLY A 8 -31.35 -6.59 1.84
C GLY A 8 -30.09 -6.94 2.62
N LEU A 9 -30.01 -8.18 3.15
CA LEU A 9 -28.83 -8.67 3.86
C LEU A 9 -27.61 -8.77 2.95
N LEU A 10 -27.76 -9.30 1.73
CA LEU A 10 -26.70 -9.38 0.73
C LEU A 10 -26.15 -7.98 0.41
N ARG A 11 -27.02 -7.00 0.17
CA ARG A 11 -26.59 -5.60 -0.07
C ARG A 11 -25.85 -5.01 1.12
N SER A 12 -26.41 -5.11 2.32
CA SER A 12 -25.78 -4.59 3.54
C SER A 12 -24.40 -5.21 3.78
N SER A 13 -24.24 -6.50 3.50
CA SER A 13 -22.96 -7.21 3.65
C SER A 13 -21.87 -6.74 2.67
N VAL A 14 -22.25 -6.20 1.50
CA VAL A 14 -21.31 -5.55 0.57
C VAL A 14 -20.84 -4.21 1.15
N ASP A 15 -21.78 -3.40 1.62
CA ASP A 15 -21.48 -2.07 2.16
C ASP A 15 -20.57 -2.18 3.39
N GLU A 16 -20.87 -3.12 4.28
CA GLU A 16 -20.02 -3.43 5.43
C GLU A 16 -18.64 -3.97 5.04
N PHE A 17 -18.53 -4.73 3.94
CA PHE A 17 -17.23 -5.20 3.44
C PHE A 17 -16.36 -4.03 2.98
N PHE A 18 -16.92 -3.05 2.25
CA PHE A 18 -16.16 -1.87 1.82
C PHE A 18 -15.83 -0.92 2.98
N ASP A 19 -16.72 -0.78 3.95
CA ASP A 19 -16.44 -0.04 5.19
C ASP A 19 -15.32 -0.71 6.00
N SER A 20 -15.32 -2.05 6.08
CA SER A 20 -14.23 -2.84 6.67
C SER A 20 -12.90 -2.64 5.95
N LEU A 21 -12.90 -2.58 4.62
CA LEU A 21 -11.71 -2.27 3.82
C LEU A 21 -11.15 -0.87 4.15
N GLN A 22 -12.02 0.13 4.28
CA GLN A 22 -11.61 1.49 4.63
C GLN A 22 -11.02 1.57 6.05
N LYS A 23 -11.58 0.81 6.98
CA LYS A 23 -11.15 0.80 8.39
C LYS A 23 -10.00 -0.17 8.68
N ALA A 24 -9.68 -1.06 7.73
CA ALA A 24 -8.81 -2.21 7.93
C ALA A 24 -9.24 -3.12 9.11
N ASP A 25 -10.55 -3.16 9.41
CA ASP A 25 -11.15 -4.01 10.44
C ASP A 25 -12.31 -4.80 9.84
N PHE A 26 -12.12 -6.12 9.73
CA PHE A 26 -13.06 -7.05 9.13
C PHE A 26 -13.97 -7.74 10.15
N THR A 27 -13.87 -7.43 11.44
CA THR A 27 -14.62 -8.12 12.48
C THR A 27 -16.13 -8.04 12.23
N SER A 28 -16.62 -6.84 11.86
CA SER A 28 -18.04 -6.61 11.58
C SER A 28 -18.51 -7.35 10.33
N SER A 29 -17.78 -7.22 9.21
CA SER A 29 -18.15 -7.86 7.94
C SER A 29 -18.10 -9.39 8.04
N ILE A 30 -17.12 -9.96 8.74
CA ILE A 30 -17.06 -11.42 8.98
C ILE A 30 -18.28 -11.91 9.74
N ASN A 31 -18.68 -11.22 10.82
CA ASN A 31 -19.85 -11.60 11.62
C ASN A 31 -21.16 -11.51 10.82
N SER A 32 -21.28 -10.47 9.98
CA SER A 32 -22.42 -10.27 9.08
C SER A 32 -22.53 -11.41 8.06
N TRP A 33 -21.40 -11.83 7.48
CA TRP A 33 -21.37 -12.94 6.52
C TRP A 33 -21.68 -14.29 7.17
N GLN A 34 -21.24 -14.52 8.41
CA GLN A 34 -21.62 -15.71 9.18
C GLN A 34 -23.12 -15.75 9.44
N THR A 35 -23.70 -14.62 9.83
CA THR A 35 -25.15 -14.49 10.07
C THR A 35 -25.93 -14.77 8.78
N LEU A 36 -25.49 -14.19 7.65
CA LEU A 36 -26.09 -14.41 6.34
C LEU A 36 -26.00 -15.88 5.91
N HIS A 37 -24.85 -16.52 6.13
CA HIS A 37 -24.68 -17.96 5.87
C HIS A 37 -25.66 -18.79 6.70
N ASP A 38 -25.77 -18.51 8.00
CA ASP A 38 -26.64 -19.25 8.90
C ASP A 38 -28.11 -19.06 8.55
N ASP A 39 -28.53 -17.84 8.17
CA ASP A 39 -29.89 -17.55 7.71
C ASP A 39 -30.21 -18.27 6.39
N VAL A 40 -29.28 -18.25 5.44
CA VAL A 40 -29.41 -18.96 4.15
C VAL A 40 -29.48 -20.47 4.35
N VAL A 41 -28.60 -21.05 5.17
CA VAL A 41 -28.59 -22.49 5.47
C VAL A 41 -29.83 -22.91 6.25
N SER A 42 -30.32 -22.07 7.16
CA SER A 42 -31.54 -22.32 7.94
C SER A 42 -32.80 -22.24 7.08
N SER A 43 -32.78 -21.47 6.00
CA SER A 43 -33.93 -21.27 5.10
C SER A 43 -34.26 -22.46 4.18
N ARG A 44 -33.60 -23.63 4.35
CA ARG A 44 -33.73 -24.89 3.56
C ARG A 44 -35.02 -25.00 2.72
N GLY A 45 -34.99 -24.42 1.52
CA GLY A 45 -36.05 -24.58 0.51
C GLY A 45 -36.99 -23.39 0.27
N ALA A 46 -36.75 -22.22 0.86
CA ALA A 46 -37.60 -21.03 0.68
C ALA A 46 -36.91 -19.84 -0.04
N LEU A 47 -35.76 -20.05 -0.66
CA LEU A 47 -35.11 -19.00 -1.46
C LEU A 47 -35.74 -18.96 -2.85
N ASP A 48 -36.28 -17.80 -3.21
CA ASP A 48 -36.75 -17.54 -4.56
C ASP A 48 -35.58 -17.64 -5.56
N ALA A 49 -35.88 -17.99 -6.81
CA ALA A 49 -34.90 -18.11 -7.88
C ALA A 49 -34.15 -16.79 -8.13
N GLU A 50 -34.79 -15.65 -7.87
CA GLU A 50 -34.17 -14.32 -7.95
C GLU A 50 -33.08 -14.14 -6.88
N THR A 51 -33.40 -14.44 -5.61
CA THR A 51 -32.42 -14.43 -4.50
C THR A 51 -31.27 -15.41 -4.73
N SER A 52 -31.53 -16.57 -5.33
CA SER A 52 -30.48 -17.53 -5.70
C SER A 52 -29.54 -16.96 -6.78
N THR A 53 -30.07 -16.20 -7.74
CA THR A 53 -29.28 -15.56 -8.80
C THR A 53 -28.44 -14.41 -8.23
N LEU A 54 -29.01 -13.59 -7.34
CA LEU A 54 -28.31 -12.51 -6.65
C LEU A 54 -27.18 -13.07 -5.78
N GLY A 55 -27.44 -14.13 -5.01
CA GLY A 55 -26.43 -14.81 -4.20
C GLY A 55 -25.28 -15.36 -5.04
N LEU A 56 -25.57 -15.99 -6.18
CA LEU A 56 -24.53 -16.50 -7.09
C LEU A 56 -23.69 -15.35 -7.69
N GLY A 57 -24.33 -14.26 -8.10
CA GLY A 57 -23.64 -13.07 -8.60
C GLY A 57 -22.76 -12.41 -7.52
N PHE A 58 -23.23 -12.38 -6.28
CA PHE A 58 -22.48 -11.89 -5.13
C PHE A 58 -21.23 -12.75 -4.87
N THR A 59 -21.36 -14.08 -4.86
CA THR A 59 -20.21 -14.99 -4.68
C THR A 59 -19.14 -14.75 -5.76
N GLN A 60 -19.55 -14.65 -7.02
CA GLN A 60 -18.62 -14.39 -8.13
C GLN A 60 -17.94 -13.00 -8.04
N CYS A 61 -18.63 -12.00 -7.49
CA CYS A 61 -18.07 -10.66 -7.28
C CYS A 61 -16.98 -10.68 -6.20
N ILE A 62 -17.30 -11.30 -5.06
CA ILE A 62 -16.37 -11.44 -3.93
C ILE A 62 -15.14 -12.27 -4.34
N GLU A 63 -15.33 -13.37 -5.07
CA GLU A 63 -14.24 -14.20 -5.57
C GLU A 63 -13.26 -13.37 -6.42
N LYS A 64 -13.78 -12.59 -7.37
CA LYS A 64 -12.96 -11.69 -8.21
C LYS A 64 -12.24 -10.62 -7.40
N LEU A 65 -12.88 -10.08 -6.36
CA LEU A 65 -12.25 -9.10 -5.47
C LEU A 65 -11.08 -9.74 -4.72
N CYS A 66 -11.31 -10.90 -4.08
CA CYS A 66 -10.27 -11.67 -3.41
C CYS A 66 -9.10 -12.00 -4.34
N ASP A 67 -9.39 -12.52 -5.55
CA ASP A 67 -8.37 -12.81 -6.56
C ASP A 67 -7.57 -11.56 -6.94
N THR A 68 -8.25 -10.42 -7.08
CA THR A 68 -7.59 -9.15 -7.42
C THR A 68 -6.66 -8.69 -6.29
N PHE A 69 -7.11 -8.78 -5.03
CA PHE A 69 -6.29 -8.42 -3.86
C PHE A 69 -5.10 -9.36 -3.67
N ILE A 70 -5.27 -10.68 -3.84
CA ILE A 70 -4.17 -11.65 -3.81
C ILE A 70 -3.15 -11.34 -4.91
N ASN A 71 -3.62 -11.07 -6.13
CA ASN A 71 -2.74 -10.71 -7.25
C ASN A 71 -2.02 -9.37 -7.02
N LEU A 72 -2.65 -8.41 -6.33
CA LEU A 72 -2.02 -7.15 -5.92
C LEU A 72 -0.95 -7.37 -4.84
N GLU A 73 -1.20 -8.23 -3.86
CA GLU A 73 -0.23 -8.61 -2.84
C GLU A 73 1.02 -9.23 -3.48
N VAL A 74 0.84 -10.18 -4.41
CA VAL A 74 1.94 -10.80 -5.15
C VAL A 74 2.77 -9.77 -5.91
N LYS A 75 2.12 -8.84 -6.62
CA LYS A 75 2.83 -7.77 -7.36
C LYS A 75 3.58 -6.81 -6.43
N THR A 76 3.02 -6.51 -5.26
CA THR A 76 3.64 -5.62 -4.28
C THR A 76 4.86 -6.27 -3.63
N ASN A 77 4.79 -7.58 -3.35
CA ASN A 77 5.91 -8.37 -2.84
C ASN A 77 7.05 -8.48 -3.86
N ASP A 78 6.72 -8.69 -5.14
CA ASP A 78 7.70 -8.69 -6.23
C ASP A 78 8.40 -7.32 -6.35
N LEU A 79 7.61 -6.23 -6.36
CA LEU A 79 8.15 -4.87 -6.42
C LEU A 79 9.05 -4.55 -5.22
N THR A 80 8.64 -4.94 -4.02
CA THR A 80 9.42 -4.72 -2.79
C THR A 80 10.74 -5.49 -2.83
N THR A 81 10.72 -6.73 -3.32
CA THR A 81 11.91 -7.57 -3.46
C THR A 81 12.88 -6.96 -4.48
N ARG A 82 12.35 -6.49 -5.62
CA ARG A 82 13.13 -5.82 -6.65
C ARG A 82 13.76 -4.53 -6.16
N LEU A 83 12.98 -3.67 -5.49
CA LEU A 83 13.50 -2.44 -4.89
C LEU A 83 14.60 -2.74 -3.87
N ARG A 84 14.44 -3.76 -3.02
CA ARG A 84 15.47 -4.16 -2.06
C ARG A 84 16.77 -4.59 -2.75
N GLN A 85 16.67 -5.34 -3.84
CA GLN A 85 17.82 -5.75 -4.64
C GLN A 85 18.49 -4.55 -5.32
N ASP A 86 17.70 -3.64 -5.90
CA ASP A 86 18.19 -2.42 -6.54
C ASP A 86 18.92 -1.52 -5.53
N PHE A 87 18.37 -1.36 -4.32
CA PHE A 87 19.03 -0.61 -3.23
C PHE A 87 20.30 -1.31 -2.73
N ALA A 88 20.34 -2.64 -2.65
CA ALA A 88 21.53 -3.38 -2.25
C ALA A 88 22.61 -3.41 -3.35
N ALA A 89 22.21 -3.25 -4.61
CA ALA A 89 23.09 -3.16 -5.77
C ALA A 89 23.60 -1.74 -6.03
N LEU A 90 23.08 -0.73 -5.32
CA LEU A 90 23.68 0.60 -5.34
C LEU A 90 25.13 0.48 -4.85
N PRO A 91 26.12 0.94 -5.62
CA PRO A 91 27.48 0.98 -5.14
C PRO A 91 27.52 1.87 -3.90
N LEU A 92 27.85 1.27 -2.75
CA LEU A 92 28.34 2.04 -1.61
C LEU A 92 29.53 2.84 -2.14
N GLU A 93 29.36 4.15 -2.33
CA GLU A 93 30.48 5.07 -2.41
C GLU A 93 31.14 5.14 -1.04
N GLU A 94 31.77 4.05 -0.65
CA GLU A 94 32.72 4.03 0.44
C GLU A 94 33.95 3.32 -0.13
N GLU A 95 35.07 4.05 -0.15
CA GLU A 95 36.38 3.58 -0.58
C GLU A 95 36.74 3.70 -2.08
N ARG A 96 36.43 4.84 -2.71
CA ARG A 96 37.50 5.48 -3.50
C ARG A 96 38.26 6.42 -2.60
N ILE A 97 39.47 5.98 -2.28
CA ILE A 97 40.60 6.71 -1.74
C ILE A 97 40.81 7.98 -2.58
N HIS A 98 39.96 8.99 -2.38
CA HIS A 98 40.20 10.33 -2.87
C HIS A 98 41.15 10.98 -1.89
N THR A 99 42.43 10.90 -2.27
CA THR A 99 43.49 11.75 -1.74
C THR A 99 42.94 13.16 -1.46
N PRO A 100 43.22 13.74 -0.28
CA PRO A 100 42.79 15.10 0.00
C PRO A 100 43.47 16.00 -1.04
N SER A 101 42.66 16.56 -1.94
CA SER A 101 43.10 17.59 -2.88
C SER A 101 43.61 18.77 -2.05
N ARG A 102 44.94 18.86 -1.94
CA ARG A 102 45.62 19.97 -1.31
C ARG A 102 45.29 21.23 -2.09
N SER A 103 44.39 22.05 -1.54
CA SER A 103 44.23 23.44 -1.95
C SER A 103 45.63 24.07 -2.01
N PRO A 104 46.05 24.65 -3.15
CA PRO A 104 47.31 25.34 -3.21
C PRO A 104 47.18 26.57 -2.33
N SER A 105 47.87 26.57 -1.18
CA SER A 105 48.03 27.77 -0.35
C SER A 105 48.54 28.91 -1.24
N PRO A 106 47.93 30.10 -1.21
CA PRO A 106 48.50 31.26 -1.89
C PRO A 106 49.80 31.60 -1.20
N SER A 107 50.91 31.29 -1.88
CA SER A 107 52.25 31.69 -1.51
C SER A 107 52.29 33.19 -1.23
N ARG A 108 52.69 33.48 0.00
CA ARG A 108 53.14 34.74 0.56
C ARG A 108 53.98 35.56 -0.44
N ALA A 109 53.38 36.55 -1.09
CA ALA A 109 54.07 37.68 -1.72
C ALA A 109 53.94 38.88 -0.76
N THR A 110 54.87 39.09 0.15
CA THR A 110 56.03 40.01 0.00
C THR A 110 55.66 41.43 -0.44
N ARG A 111 55.85 42.35 0.52
CA ARG A 111 56.21 43.76 0.37
C ARG A 111 55.16 44.71 -0.22
N SER A 112 54.33 45.23 0.66
CA SER A 112 53.97 46.65 0.62
C SER A 112 55.24 47.51 0.76
N PRO A 113 55.55 48.44 -0.18
CA PRO A 113 56.53 49.48 0.06
C PRO A 113 55.86 50.69 0.73
N SER A 114 56.49 51.21 1.78
CA SER A 114 56.15 52.50 2.38
C SER A 114 56.51 53.65 1.41
N PRO A 115 55.69 54.70 1.26
CA PRO A 115 56.14 55.92 0.62
C PRO A 115 56.88 56.79 1.65
N SER A 116 58.18 57.01 1.42
CA SER A 116 58.98 58.02 2.12
C SER A 116 58.57 59.43 1.70
N SER A 117 58.49 60.32 2.69
CA SER A 117 58.28 61.76 2.58
C SER A 117 59.17 62.44 1.55
N SER A 118 58.55 63.22 0.68
CA SER A 118 59.19 64.26 -0.13
C SER A 118 59.46 65.51 0.71
N HIS A 119 60.72 65.97 0.66
CA HIS A 119 61.18 67.26 1.16
C HIS A 119 60.53 68.43 0.41
N LEU A 120 60.07 69.43 1.17
CA LEU A 120 60.21 70.87 0.92
C LEU A 120 60.05 71.60 2.26
#